data_AF-A0A7V9MM89-F1
#
_entry.id   AF-A0A7V9MM89-F1
#
_cell.length_a   1.000
_cell.length_b   1.000
_cell.length_c   1.000
_cell.angle_alpha   90.00
_cell.angle_beta   90.00
_cell.angle_gamma   90.00
#
_symmetry.space_group_name_H-M   'P 1'
#
loop_
_entity.id
_entity.type
_entity.pdbx_description
1 polymer ?
#
loop_
_entity_poly.entity_id
_entity_poly.type
_entity_poly.pdbx_seq_one_letter_code
_entity_poly.pdbx_strand_id
1 'polypeptide(L)' 'MKQKARQKNILILENLIARGFNKTNEKELRKMGFDATAAYLHLKDKEGQKVFRYGNIGIRQSSNLEFEIFHVK' A
#
# COMPACT_ATOMS: atom_id res chain seq x y z
N MET A 1 6.39 -17.47 3.52
CA MET A 1 5.29 -17.11 2.59
C MET A 1 4.98 -15.60 2.58
N LYS A 2 4.72 -14.95 3.72
CA LYS A 2 4.41 -13.50 3.78
C LYS A 2 5.50 -12.56 3.21
N GLN A 3 6.77 -12.95 3.27
CA GLN A 3 7.88 -12.13 2.77
C GLN A 3 7.89 -11.98 1.23
N LYS A 4 7.58 -13.05 0.49
CA LYS A 4 7.48 -13.00 -0.99
C LYS A 4 6.32 -12.12 -1.45
N ALA A 5 5.14 -12.28 -0.82
CA ALA A 5 3.98 -11.43 -1.09
C ALA A 5 4.27 -9.95 -0.79
N ARG A 6 4.97 -9.68 0.32
CA ARG A 6 5.39 -8.31 0.67
C ARG A 6 6.35 -7.71 -0.35
N GLN A 7 7.36 -8.44 -0.81
CA GLN A 7 8.27 -7.97 -1.86
C GLN A 7 7.52 -7.66 -3.16
N LYS A 8 6.58 -8.53 -3.55
CA LYS A 8 5.71 -8.26 -4.71
C LYS A 8 4.90 -6.97 -4.54
N ASN A 9 4.32 -6.76 -3.36
CA ASN A 9 3.57 -5.53 -3.07
C ASN A 9 4.46 -4.29 -3.13
N ILE A 10 5.70 -4.36 -2.63
CA ILE A 10 6.66 -3.25 -2.74
C ILE A 10 6.87 -2.88 -4.21
N LEU A 11 7.16 -3.87 -5.07
CA LEU A 11 7.37 -3.63 -6.51
C LEU A 11 6.14 -3.03 -7.20
N ILE A 12 4.93 -3.48 -6.84
CA ILE A 12 3.68 -2.92 -7.36
C ILE A 12 3.56 -1.44 -6.97
N LEU A 13 3.79 -1.11 -5.70
CA LEU A 13 3.66 0.26 -5.20
C LEU A 13 4.76 1.18 -5.75
N GLU A 14 6.00 0.71 -5.86
CA GLU A 14 7.10 1.43 -6.51
C GLU A 14 6.79 1.75 -7.97
N ASN A 15 6.23 0.77 -8.72
CA ASN A 15 5.84 1.00 -10.11
C ASN A 15 4.75 2.08 -10.23
N LEU A 16 3.75 2.06 -9.33
CA LEU A 16 2.70 3.07 -9.30
C LEU A 16 3.27 4.46 -9.02
N ILE A 17 4.13 4.60 -8.01
CA ILE A 17 4.79 5.86 -7.68
C ILE A 17 5.65 6.36 -8.85
N ALA A 18 6.47 5.49 -9.47
CA ALA A 18 7.33 5.85 -10.60
C ALA A 18 6.54 6.36 -11.81
N ARG A 19 5.28 5.95 -11.94
CA ARG A 19 4.34 6.40 -12.98
C ARG A 19 3.52 7.63 -12.57
N GLY A 20 3.75 8.18 -11.38
CA GLY A 20 3.02 9.35 -10.85
C GLY A 20 1.68 9.02 -10.20
N PHE A 21 1.35 7.74 -9.99
CA PHE A 21 0.11 7.33 -9.33
C PHE A 21 0.29 7.22 -7.82
N ASN A 22 0.01 8.32 -7.11
CA ASN A 22 0.02 8.34 -5.65
C ASN A 22 -1.32 7.92 -5.03
N LYS A 23 -2.33 7.68 -5.86
CA LYS A 23 -3.64 7.18 -5.47
C LYS A 23 -4.05 6.05 -6.41
N THR A 24 -4.67 5.02 -5.85
CA THR A 24 -5.20 3.89 -6.61
C THR A 24 -6.39 3.31 -5.89
N ASN A 25 -7.17 2.45 -6.55
CA ASN A 25 -8.29 1.77 -5.92
C ASN A 25 -7.97 0.31 -5.62
N GLU A 26 -8.74 -0.30 -4.72
CA GLU A 26 -8.54 -1.69 -4.32
C GLU A 26 -8.59 -2.67 -5.49
N LYS A 27 -9.48 -2.41 -6.47
CA LYS A 27 -9.73 -3.30 -7.60
C LYS A 27 -8.49 -3.38 -8.51
N GLU A 28 -7.83 -2.26 -8.78
CA GLU A 28 -6.60 -2.22 -9.57
C GLU A 28 -5.44 -2.90 -8.85
N LEU A 29 -5.29 -2.67 -7.53
CA LEU A 29 -4.30 -3.38 -6.73
C LEU A 29 -4.50 -4.91 -6.78
N ARG A 30 -5.74 -5.38 -6.62
CA ARG A 30 -6.06 -6.81 -6.71
C ARG A 30 -5.73 -7.40 -8.09
N LYS A 31 -5.98 -6.67 -9.20
CA LYS A 31 -5.59 -7.10 -10.56
C LYS A 31 -4.08 -7.26 -10.73
N MET A 32 -3.29 -6.40 -10.06
CA MET A 32 -1.83 -6.52 -10.03
C MET A 32 -1.35 -7.66 -9.12
N GLY A 33 -2.28 -8.35 -8.44
CA GLY A 33 -2.03 -9.42 -7.50
C GLY A 33 -1.40 -8.91 -6.21
N PHE A 34 -1.80 -7.72 -5.78
CA PHE A 34 -1.47 -7.14 -4.48
C PHE A 34 -2.19 -7.89 -3.35
N ASP A 35 -1.45 -8.18 -2.28
CA ASP A 35 -1.99 -8.85 -1.08
C ASP A 35 -2.00 -7.91 0.12
N ALA A 36 -3.16 -7.30 0.42
CA ALA A 36 -3.29 -6.39 1.55
C ALA A 36 -2.89 -7.02 2.90
N THR A 37 -3.04 -8.34 3.06
CA THR A 37 -2.76 -9.06 4.31
C THR A 37 -1.26 -9.26 4.57
N ALA A 38 -0.41 -9.05 3.56
CA ALA A 38 1.04 -9.15 3.67
C ALA A 38 1.68 -7.93 4.37
N ALA A 39 0.89 -6.91 4.71
CA ALA A 39 1.36 -5.68 5.34
C ALA A 39 1.82 -5.89 6.79
N TYR A 40 2.65 -4.96 7.25
CA TYR A 40 2.70 -4.60 8.66
C TYR A 40 1.60 -3.58 8.93
N LEU A 41 0.59 -3.95 9.73
CA LEU A 41 -0.48 -3.03 10.10
C LEU A 41 0.04 -2.02 11.13
N HIS A 42 -0.01 -0.74 10.79
CA HIS A 42 0.20 0.38 11.70
C HIS A 42 -1.11 1.12 11.90
N LEU A 43 -1.56 1.26 13.15
CA LEU A 43 -2.89 1.79 13.46
C LEU A 43 -2.94 3.30 13.69
N LYS A 44 -1.82 4.01 13.64
CA LYS A 44 -1.76 5.43 14.00
C LYS A 44 -0.81 6.18 13.08
N ASP A 45 -1.30 6.71 11.97
CA ASP A 45 -0.75 7.99 11.50
C ASP A 45 -1.21 9.11 12.47
N LYS A 46 -0.75 10.34 12.25
CA LYS A 46 -1.06 11.48 13.12
C LYS A 46 -2.57 11.80 13.19
N GLU A 47 -3.35 11.29 12.25
CA GLU A 47 -4.80 11.49 12.13
C GLU A 47 -5.60 10.26 12.62
N GLY A 48 -4.91 9.21 13.11
CA GLY A 48 -5.54 7.97 13.58
C GLY A 48 -5.98 7.03 12.47
N GLN A 49 -5.50 7.21 11.24
CA GLN A 49 -5.84 6.33 10.12
C GLN A 49 -5.03 5.03 10.15
N LYS A 50 -5.63 3.97 9.59
CA LYS A 50 -4.94 2.68 9.39
C LYS A 50 -3.97 2.81 8.22
N VAL A 51 -2.70 2.53 8.50
CA VAL A 51 -1.62 2.49 7.53
C VAL A 51 -1.13 1.06 7.38
N PHE A 52 -1.11 0.56 6.14
CA PHE A 52 -0.53 -0.73 5.80
C PHE A 52 0.87 -0.49 5.22
N ARG A 53 1.91 -1.00 5.90
CA ARG A 53 3.30 -0.80 5.49
C ARG A 53 3.89 -2.02 4.80
N TYR A 54 4.63 -1.74 3.74
CA TYR A 54 5.42 -2.69 2.94
C TYR A 54 6.82 -2.10 2.80
N GLY A 55 7.69 -2.33 3.79
CA GLY A 55 9.02 -1.71 3.83
C GLY A 55 8.97 -0.20 4.06
N ASN A 56 9.58 0.55 3.15
CA ASN A 56 9.61 2.02 3.13
C ASN A 56 8.37 2.65 2.45
N ILE A 57 7.43 1.85 1.96
CA ILE A 57 6.19 2.35 1.35
C ILE A 57 4.99 1.99 2.22
N GLY A 58 4.12 2.97 2.43
CA GLY A 58 2.85 2.82 3.13
C GLY A 58 1.69 3.05 2.17
N ILE A 59 0.57 2.40 2.44
CA ILE A 59 -0.73 2.79 1.91
C ILE A 59 -1.67 3.12 3.06
N ARG A 60 -2.51 4.14 2.88
CA ARG A 60 -3.62 4.45 3.78
C ARG A 60 -4.91 4.48 2.97
N GLN A 61 -6.01 4.13 3.62
CA GLN A 61 -7.31 4.17 2.98
C GLN A 61 -7.85 5.61 3.03
N SER A 62 -7.94 6.28 1.87
CA SER A 62 -8.47 7.65 1.77
C SER A 62 -10.00 7.68 1.67
N SER A 63 -10.61 6.61 1.16
CA SER A 63 -12.07 6.41 1.11
C SER A 63 -12.41 4.91 1.09
N ASN A 64 -13.70 4.55 1.02
CA ASN A 64 -14.13 3.14 1.00
C ASN A 64 -13.46 2.29 -0.09
N LEU A 65 -12.98 2.88 -1.19
CA LEU A 65 -12.39 2.16 -2.33
C LEU A 65 -11.03 2.68 -2.78
N GLU A 66 -10.55 3.79 -2.21
CA GLU A 66 -9.31 4.45 -2.63
C GLU A 66 -8.22 4.32 -1.56
N PHE A 67 -7.01 4.06 -2.03
CA PHE A 67 -5.79 4.01 -1.26
C PHE A 67 -4.83 5.09 -1.75
N GLU A 68 -4.24 5.80 -0.80
CA GLU A 68 -3.15 6.72 -1.03
C GLU A 68 -1.83 6.04 -0.70
N ILE A 69 -0.84 6.19 -1.58
CA ILE A 69 0.48 5.57 -1.50
C ILE A 69 1.49 6.66 -1.14
N PHE A 70 2.35 6.37 -0.15
CA PHE A 70 3.35 7.32 0.32
C PHE A 70 4.62 6.63 0.83
N HIS A 71 5.72 7.36 0.85
CA HIS A 71 6.95 6.90 1.48
C HIS A 71 6.89 7.12 2.99
N VAL A 72 7.23 6.08 3.75
CA VAL A 72 7.35 6.17 5.20
C VAL A 72 8.74 6.68 5.53
N LYS A 73 8.81 7.88 6.12
CA LYS A 73 10.05 8.46 6.65
C LYS A 73 10.58 7.68 7.84
#